data_AF-A0A2D5ILH7-F1
#
_entry.id   AF-A0A2D5ILH7-F1
#
_cell.length_a   1.000
_cell.length_b   1.000
_cell.length_c   1.000
_cell.angle_alpha   90.00
_cell.angle_beta   90.00
_cell.angle_gamma   90.00
#
_symmetry.space_group_name_H-M   'P 1'
#
loop_
_entity.id
_entity.type
_entity.pdbx_description
1 polymer ?
#
loop_
_entity_poly.entity_id
_entity_poly.type
_entity_poly.pdbx_seq_one_letter_code
_entity_poly.pdbx_strand_id
1 'polypeptide(L)'
;MLPLPVSQNRNLRSASRGLRPGFTLVETLVVLGIITLLVGITVPTLRVMREEARSTECRTTLRELGLALTAYRANMGDRIPACEPLPAVVGDGETEGGLPEVLDGYIDKNCTCWVCGADTDPESTSTGTSYLYVPGLLRYAPQVQIAVGQALIPYLESGEWDPAQLERIRRDLESRELLGIFDHEAGRRLPMLMDSQDRHPVGDLVPRNALFNDGSVAQMRETFAEMEDDG
;
A
#
# COMPACT_ATOMS: atom_id res chain seq x y z
N MET A 1 -9.57 -51.04 85.20
CA MET A 1 -9.88 -52.36 84.63
C MET A 1 -10.35 -52.13 83.20
N LEU A 2 -9.43 -52.22 82.23
CA LEU A 2 -9.28 -53.35 81.28
C LEU A 2 -9.90 -52.96 79.92
N PRO A 3 -9.37 -53.47 78.80
CA PRO A 3 -8.94 -52.64 77.67
C PRO A 3 -9.51 -53.07 76.31
N LEU A 4 -9.22 -52.29 75.26
CA LEU A 4 -9.16 -52.66 73.82
C LEU A 4 -10.51 -53.02 73.12
N PRO A 5 -10.66 -52.90 71.77
CA PRO A 5 -9.60 -53.02 70.77
C PRO A 5 -9.51 -51.95 69.69
N VAL A 6 -8.28 -51.87 69.19
CA VAL A 6 -7.86 -51.31 67.91
C VAL A 6 -8.52 -52.08 66.77
N SER A 7 -9.28 -51.39 65.91
CA SER A 7 -9.67 -51.89 64.59
C SER A 7 -8.66 -51.40 63.55
N GLN A 8 -7.82 -52.32 63.08
CA GLN A 8 -6.91 -52.09 61.96
C GLN A 8 -7.69 -52.18 60.64
N ASN A 9 -7.93 -51.05 59.99
CA ASN A 9 -8.34 -51.05 58.58
C ASN A 9 -7.09 -51.03 57.70
N ARG A 10 -6.56 -52.22 57.38
CA ARG A 10 -5.54 -52.39 56.33
C ARG A 10 -6.19 -52.29 54.96
N ASN A 11 -6.39 -51.07 54.47
CA ASN A 11 -6.60 -50.84 53.04
C ASN A 11 -5.26 -51.06 52.32
N LEU A 12 -4.99 -52.30 51.91
CA LEU A 12 -3.95 -52.60 50.92
C LEU A 12 -4.44 -52.10 49.56
N ARG A 13 -4.37 -50.78 49.34
CA ARG A 13 -4.37 -50.24 47.98
C ARG A 13 -3.06 -50.70 47.36
N SER A 14 -3.15 -51.75 46.54
CA SER A 14 -2.14 -52.05 45.53
C SER A 14 -1.98 -50.80 44.66
N ALA A 15 -1.03 -49.95 45.04
CA ALA A 15 -0.52 -48.94 44.15
C ALA A 15 0.28 -49.72 43.10
N SER A 16 -0.40 -50.12 42.02
CA SER A 16 0.26 -50.37 40.75
C SER A 16 1.03 -49.09 40.43
N ARG A 17 2.30 -49.05 40.83
CA ARG A 17 3.25 -48.06 40.33
C ARG A 17 3.32 -48.33 38.84
N GLY A 18 2.45 -47.69 38.08
CA GLY A 18 2.58 -47.64 36.63
C GLY A 18 3.99 -47.18 36.38
N LEU A 19 4.81 -48.06 35.80
CA LEU A 19 6.15 -47.71 35.36
C LEU A 19 5.96 -46.50 34.45
N ARG A 20 6.31 -45.32 34.95
CA ARG A 20 6.43 -44.15 34.10
C ARG A 20 7.62 -44.44 33.19
N PRO A 21 7.43 -44.57 31.87
CA PRO A 21 8.56 -44.75 30.97
C PRO A 21 9.47 -43.54 31.15
N GLY A 22 10.72 -43.81 31.55
CA GLY A 22 11.76 -42.79 31.62
C GLY A 22 12.18 -42.44 30.20
N PHE A 23 12.24 -41.14 29.89
CA PHE A 23 12.64 -40.66 28.59
C PHE A 23 14.13 -40.99 28.36
N THR A 24 14.47 -41.60 27.22
CA THR A 24 15.87 -41.91 26.91
C THR A 24 16.57 -40.67 26.34
N LEU A 25 17.86 -40.46 26.65
CA LEU A 25 18.64 -39.33 26.13
C LEU A 25 18.65 -39.32 24.59
N VAL A 26 18.69 -40.52 23.99
CA VAL A 26 18.63 -40.73 22.53
C VAL A 26 17.31 -40.23 21.95
N GLU A 27 16.18 -40.51 22.62
CA GLU A 27 14.85 -40.06 22.18
C GLU A 27 14.76 -38.53 22.18
N THR A 28 15.31 -37.84 23.18
CA THR A 28 15.38 -36.37 23.18
C THR A 28 16.25 -35.83 22.08
N LEU A 29 17.39 -36.48 21.81
CA LEU A 29 18.36 -36.05 20.81
C LEU A 29 17.79 -36.14 19.40
N VAL A 30 17.10 -37.24 19.07
CA VAL A 30 16.43 -37.41 17.77
C VAL A 30 15.32 -36.37 17.59
N VAL A 31 14.51 -36.13 18.61
CA VAL A 31 13.43 -35.13 18.56
C VAL A 31 13.97 -33.73 18.31
N LEU A 32 15.01 -33.32 19.05
CA LEU A 32 15.63 -32.03 18.84
C LEU A 32 16.26 -31.92 17.45
N GLY A 33 16.90 -32.98 16.96
CA GLY A 33 17.47 -33.03 15.61
C GLY A 33 16.42 -32.86 14.51
N ILE A 34 15.23 -33.44 14.67
CA ILE A 34 14.12 -33.25 13.72
C ILE A 34 13.59 -31.81 13.82
N ILE A 35 13.42 -31.26 15.02
CA ILE A 35 12.95 -29.88 15.21
C ILE A 35 13.91 -28.87 14.56
N THR A 36 15.22 -29.01 14.76
CA THR A 36 16.21 -28.08 14.17
C THR A 36 16.22 -28.15 12.65
N LEU A 37 16.08 -29.35 12.07
CA LEU A 37 15.94 -29.54 10.62
C LEU A 37 14.68 -28.85 10.08
N LEU A 38 13.53 -29.08 10.71
CA LEU A 38 12.26 -28.47 10.29
C LEU A 38 12.30 -26.94 10.39
N VAL A 39 12.79 -26.40 11.52
CA VAL A 39 12.93 -24.95 11.71
C VAL A 39 13.90 -24.35 10.69
N GLY A 40 15.02 -25.04 10.40
CA GLY A 40 16.00 -24.60 9.40
C GLY A 40 15.42 -24.39 8.00
N ILE A 41 14.43 -25.19 7.60
CA ILE A 41 13.74 -25.07 6.31
C ILE A 41 12.56 -24.07 6.39
N THR A 42 11.90 -23.96 7.54
CA THR A 42 10.68 -23.16 7.71
C THR A 42 10.95 -21.66 7.85
N VAL A 43 12.02 -21.26 8.53
CA VAL A 43 12.33 -19.83 8.75
C VAL A 43 12.53 -19.03 7.44
N PRO A 44 13.32 -19.48 6.45
CA PRO A 44 13.50 -18.70 5.21
C PRO A 44 12.21 -18.63 4.38
N THR A 45 11.42 -19.70 4.34
CA THR A 45 10.15 -19.74 3.60
C THR A 45 9.09 -18.81 4.21
N LEU A 46 9.02 -18.72 5.53
CA LEU A 46 8.12 -17.77 6.21
C LEU A 46 8.44 -16.29 5.92
N ARG A 47 9.71 -15.94 5.67
CA ARG A 47 10.09 -14.57 5.32
C ARG A 47 9.54 -14.19 3.95
N VAL A 48 9.70 -15.06 2.96
CA VAL A 48 9.16 -14.85 1.60
C VAL A 48 7.63 -14.75 1.64
N MET A 49 6.95 -15.61 2.40
CA MET A 49 5.48 -15.56 2.50
C MET A 49 4.97 -14.26 3.11
N ARG A 50 5.66 -13.72 4.12
CA ARG A 50 5.28 -12.42 4.73
C ARG A 50 5.45 -11.26 3.76
N GLU A 51 6.49 -11.32 2.96
CA GLU A 51 6.76 -10.30 1.94
C GLU A 51 5.68 -10.29 0.85
N GLU A 52 5.32 -11.46 0.34
CA GLU A 52 4.23 -11.61 -0.63
C GLU A 52 2.89 -11.17 -0.04
N ALA A 53 2.64 -11.45 1.24
CA ALA A 53 1.44 -10.99 1.93
C ALA A 53 1.37 -9.46 2.00
N ARG A 54 2.48 -8.79 2.35
CA ARG A 54 2.57 -7.31 2.35
C ARG A 54 2.37 -6.71 0.96
N SER A 55 2.98 -7.30 -0.06
CA SER A 55 2.77 -6.87 -1.45
C SER A 55 1.30 -7.02 -1.87
N THR A 56 0.66 -8.12 -1.50
CA THR A 56 -0.77 -8.35 -1.77
C THR A 56 -1.66 -7.34 -1.05
N GLU A 57 -1.33 -6.99 0.19
CA GLU A 57 -1.99 -5.95 0.97
C GLU A 57 -1.88 -4.60 0.26
N CYS A 58 -0.68 -4.13 -0.08
CA CYS A 58 -0.50 -2.84 -0.76
C CYS A 58 -1.19 -2.79 -2.14
N ARG A 59 -1.23 -3.91 -2.88
CA ARG A 59 -2.02 -3.99 -4.12
C ARG A 59 -3.52 -3.90 -3.87
N THR A 60 -4.02 -4.40 -2.75
CA THR A 60 -5.44 -4.30 -2.39
C THR A 60 -5.80 -2.87 -2.04
N THR A 61 -4.98 -2.21 -1.22
CA THR A 61 -5.11 -0.78 -0.92
C THR A 61 -5.11 0.09 -2.18
N LEU A 62 -4.20 -0.17 -3.13
CA LEU A 62 -4.18 0.53 -4.42
C LEU A 62 -5.47 0.34 -5.23
N ARG A 63 -6.11 -0.84 -5.18
CA ARG A 63 -7.41 -1.06 -5.83
C ARG A 63 -8.51 -0.25 -5.16
N GLU A 64 -8.51 -0.15 -3.84
CA GLU A 64 -9.46 0.70 -3.10
C GLU A 64 -9.30 2.18 -3.47
N LEU A 65 -8.07 2.67 -3.55
CA LEU A 65 -7.79 4.02 -4.05
C LEU A 65 -8.21 4.20 -5.50
N GLY A 66 -8.03 3.18 -6.35
CA GLY A 66 -8.51 3.17 -7.73
C GLY A 66 -10.03 3.25 -7.85
N LEU A 67 -10.77 2.60 -6.95
CA LEU A 67 -12.22 2.75 -6.87
C LEU A 67 -12.62 4.17 -6.48
N ALA A 68 -11.92 4.78 -5.52
CA ALA A 68 -12.17 6.17 -5.13
C ALA A 68 -11.89 7.15 -6.29
N LEU A 69 -10.79 6.96 -7.01
CA LEU A 69 -10.48 7.73 -8.23
C LEU A 69 -11.54 7.55 -9.33
N THR A 70 -12.03 6.33 -9.52
CA THR A 70 -13.09 6.04 -10.51
C THR A 70 -14.39 6.73 -10.12
N ALA A 71 -14.75 6.71 -8.84
CA ALA A 71 -15.93 7.41 -8.32
C ALA A 71 -15.80 8.93 -8.48
N TYR A 72 -14.62 9.49 -8.21
CA TYR A 72 -14.33 10.90 -8.46
C TYR A 72 -14.53 11.26 -9.93
N ARG A 73 -13.95 10.49 -10.86
CA ARG A 73 -14.09 10.70 -12.31
C ARG A 73 -15.56 10.67 -12.74
N ALA A 74 -16.31 9.68 -12.25
CA ALA A 74 -17.74 9.57 -12.55
C ALA A 74 -18.54 10.81 -12.13
N ASN A 75 -18.21 11.39 -10.97
CA ASN A 75 -18.88 12.59 -10.46
C ASN A 75 -18.41 13.90 -11.10
N MET A 76 -17.16 13.96 -11.55
CA MET A 76 -16.53 15.16 -12.10
C MET A 76 -16.53 15.25 -13.64
N GLY A 77 -17.24 14.33 -14.32
CA GLY A 77 -17.34 14.33 -15.78
C GLY A 77 -16.10 13.78 -16.49
N ASP A 78 -15.59 12.66 -15.98
CA ASP A 78 -14.39 11.94 -16.43
C ASP A 78 -13.08 12.73 -16.29
N ARG A 79 -13.06 13.68 -15.35
CA ARG A 79 -11.88 14.47 -15.01
C ARG A 79 -10.96 13.71 -14.06
N ILE A 80 -9.67 13.77 -14.35
CA ILE A 80 -8.61 13.31 -13.47
C ILE A 80 -8.27 14.45 -12.48
N PRO A 81 -8.06 14.16 -11.19
CA PRO A 81 -7.64 15.18 -10.21
C PRO A 81 -6.39 15.95 -10.68
N ALA A 82 -6.53 17.27 -10.86
CA ALA A 82 -5.42 18.16 -11.19
C ALA A 82 -4.80 18.74 -9.89
N CYS A 83 -4.14 17.89 -9.11
CA CYS A 83 -3.51 18.25 -7.83
C CYS A 83 -2.01 17.97 -7.83
N GLU A 84 -1.34 18.37 -6.76
CA GLU A 84 0.08 18.10 -6.53
C GLU A 84 0.35 16.58 -6.45
N PRO A 85 1.55 16.12 -6.85
CA PRO A 85 1.88 14.70 -6.85
C PRO A 85 1.98 14.09 -5.45
N LEU A 86 2.27 14.92 -4.44
CA LEU A 86 2.31 14.57 -3.03
C LEU A 86 1.69 15.73 -2.23
N PRO A 87 1.08 15.44 -1.08
CA PRO A 87 0.69 16.48 -0.12
C PRO A 87 1.90 17.29 0.35
N ALA A 88 1.67 18.56 0.68
CA ALA A 88 2.66 19.38 1.36
C ALA A 88 2.59 19.12 2.86
N VAL A 89 3.75 18.94 3.51
CA VAL A 89 3.83 18.84 4.97
C VAL A 89 3.73 20.24 5.56
N VAL A 90 2.61 20.50 6.23
CA VAL A 90 2.39 21.71 7.03
C VAL A 90 2.74 21.34 8.48
N GLY A 91 3.21 22.27 9.30
CA GLY A 91 3.81 21.96 10.62
C GLY A 91 2.99 21.00 11.50
N ASP A 92 3.63 20.39 12.50
CA ASP A 92 3.00 19.44 13.44
C ASP A 92 2.52 18.11 12.82
N GLY A 93 3.04 17.76 11.64
CA GLY A 93 2.75 16.49 10.97
C GLY A 93 1.42 16.47 10.22
N GLU A 94 0.80 17.64 10.04
CA GLU A 94 -0.37 17.81 9.19
C GLU A 94 0.05 17.90 7.71
N THR A 95 -0.85 17.51 6.82
CA THR A 95 -0.59 17.56 5.38
C THR A 95 -1.72 18.30 4.67
N GLU A 96 -1.37 19.07 3.65
CA GLU A 96 -2.31 19.83 2.85
C GLU A 96 -2.14 19.53 1.36
N GLY A 97 -3.28 19.48 0.65
CA GLY A 97 -3.32 19.29 -0.80
C GLY A 97 -3.05 17.86 -1.26
N GLY A 98 -2.62 17.73 -2.52
CA GLY A 98 -2.44 16.43 -3.15
C GLY A 98 -3.74 15.63 -3.29
N LEU A 99 -3.59 14.33 -3.53
CA LEU A 99 -4.72 13.45 -3.78
C LEU A 99 -5.61 13.19 -2.53
N PRO A 100 -5.07 13.04 -1.30
CA PRO A 100 -5.90 12.84 -0.10
C PRO A 100 -6.92 13.95 0.13
N GLU A 101 -6.53 15.21 -0.06
CA GLU A 101 -7.44 16.34 0.11
C GLU A 101 -8.50 16.40 -1.01
N VAL A 102 -8.13 16.06 -2.25
CA VAL A 102 -9.08 16.10 -3.39
C VAL A 102 -10.08 14.94 -3.35
N LEU A 103 -9.68 13.79 -2.81
CA LEU A 103 -10.56 12.64 -2.64
C LEU A 103 -11.31 12.65 -1.30
N ASP A 104 -11.19 13.71 -0.49
CA ASP A 104 -11.97 13.86 0.72
C ASP A 104 -13.48 13.87 0.39
N GLY A 105 -14.21 12.92 0.97
CA GLY A 105 -15.60 12.61 0.63
C GLY A 105 -15.81 11.34 -0.21
N TYR A 106 -14.77 10.81 -0.86
CA TYR A 106 -14.75 9.45 -1.44
C TYR A 106 -14.01 8.48 -0.54
N ILE A 107 -12.91 8.95 0.04
CA ILE A 107 -12.10 8.21 1.01
C ILE A 107 -11.61 9.20 2.07
N ASP A 108 -11.56 8.77 3.33
CA ASP A 108 -11.12 9.63 4.42
C ASP A 108 -9.63 9.99 4.23
N LYS A 109 -9.29 11.27 4.31
CA LYS A 109 -7.91 11.74 4.18
C LYS A 109 -6.96 11.21 5.25
N ASN A 110 -7.47 10.84 6.43
CA ASN A 110 -6.71 10.28 7.55
C ASN A 110 -6.74 8.74 7.58
N CYS A 111 -7.28 8.11 6.54
CA CYS A 111 -7.36 6.65 6.44
C CYS A 111 -5.97 6.01 6.35
N THR A 112 -5.81 4.82 6.95
CA THR A 112 -4.58 4.02 6.83
C THR A 112 -4.33 3.51 5.40
N CYS A 113 -5.34 3.57 4.53
CA CYS A 113 -5.25 3.20 3.12
C CYS A 113 -4.38 4.15 2.28
N TRP A 114 -3.95 5.29 2.81
CA TRP A 114 -2.93 6.12 2.17
C TRP A 114 -1.52 5.59 2.39
N VAL A 115 -1.34 4.64 3.30
CA VAL A 115 -0.04 4.07 3.67
C VAL A 115 0.04 2.62 3.22
N CYS A 116 1.12 2.24 2.56
CA CYS A 116 1.40 0.84 2.25
C CYS A 116 1.90 0.14 3.52
N GLY A 117 1.34 -1.03 3.85
CA GLY A 117 1.73 -1.80 5.04
C GLY A 117 3.18 -2.29 5.05
N ALA A 118 3.90 -2.19 3.92
CA ALA A 118 5.33 -2.43 3.83
C ALA A 118 6.17 -1.20 4.21
N ASP A 119 5.63 0.00 4.08
CA ASP A 119 6.30 1.24 4.47
C ASP A 119 6.22 1.40 5.99
N THR A 120 7.39 1.49 6.60
CA THR A 120 7.55 1.70 8.05
C THR A 120 8.40 2.92 8.36
N ASP A 121 8.72 3.70 7.32
CA ASP A 121 9.57 4.85 7.43
C ASP A 121 8.78 6.09 7.91
N PRO A 122 9.43 6.99 8.69
CA PRO A 122 8.79 8.20 9.15
C PRO A 122 8.39 9.18 8.02
N GLU A 123 8.99 9.06 6.83
CA GLU A 123 8.75 9.97 5.71
C GLU A 123 7.40 9.70 5.02
N SER A 124 7.02 8.44 4.87
CA SER A 124 5.69 8.03 4.41
C SER A 124 4.60 8.50 5.36
N THR A 125 4.87 8.42 6.67
CA THR A 125 3.93 8.91 7.69
C THR A 125 3.84 10.44 7.69
N SER A 126 4.96 11.14 7.51
CA SER A 126 4.97 12.61 7.51
C SER A 126 4.39 13.22 6.23
N THR A 127 4.53 12.55 5.08
CA THR A 127 3.94 12.98 3.81
C THR A 127 2.43 12.70 3.74
N GLY A 128 1.89 11.89 4.66
CA GLY A 128 0.48 11.49 4.69
C GLY A 128 0.09 10.47 3.63
N THR A 129 1.04 9.99 2.82
CA THR A 129 0.82 8.95 1.81
C THR A 129 2.13 8.25 1.44
N SER A 130 2.03 6.94 1.20
CA SER A 130 3.07 6.09 0.58
C SER A 130 3.09 6.20 -0.94
N TYR A 131 2.00 6.68 -1.54
CA TYR A 131 1.79 6.65 -2.97
C TYR A 131 2.06 8.00 -3.62
N LEU A 132 2.82 7.98 -4.71
CA LEU A 132 3.06 9.13 -5.59
C LEU A 132 1.96 9.22 -6.64
N TYR A 133 1.34 10.39 -6.75
CA TYR A 133 0.32 10.67 -7.76
C TYR A 133 0.93 11.21 -9.06
N VAL A 134 0.95 10.38 -10.08
CA VAL A 134 1.70 10.62 -11.33
C VAL A 134 1.09 11.70 -12.21
N PRO A 135 -0.25 11.80 -12.38
CA PRO A 135 -0.84 12.93 -13.09
C PRO A 135 -0.45 14.28 -12.46
N GLY A 136 -0.29 14.34 -11.14
CA GLY A 136 0.20 15.55 -10.47
C GLY A 136 1.64 15.92 -10.84
N LEU A 137 2.49 14.92 -11.11
CA LEU A 137 3.85 15.15 -11.61
C LEU A 137 3.81 15.64 -13.07
N LEU A 138 3.00 14.97 -13.90
CA LEU A 138 2.82 15.31 -15.31
C LEU A 138 2.09 16.64 -15.51
N ARG A 139 1.41 17.17 -14.50
CA ARG A 139 0.81 18.52 -14.51
C ARG A 139 1.86 19.57 -14.88
N TYR A 140 3.10 19.37 -14.46
CA TYR A 140 4.23 20.28 -14.73
C TYR A 140 4.99 19.95 -16.02
N ALA A 141 4.54 18.97 -16.81
CA ALA A 141 5.15 18.65 -18.09
C ALA A 141 5.03 19.85 -19.05
N PRO A 142 6.05 20.12 -19.89
CA PRO A 142 6.02 21.25 -20.82
C PRO A 142 4.81 21.25 -21.74
N GLN A 143 4.40 20.08 -22.23
CA GLN A 143 3.21 19.94 -23.09
C GLN A 143 1.92 20.43 -22.41
N VAL A 144 1.70 20.05 -21.14
CA VAL A 144 0.52 20.46 -20.37
C VAL A 144 0.55 21.95 -20.08
N GLN A 145 1.68 22.47 -19.62
CA GLN A 145 1.82 23.89 -19.27
C GLN A 145 1.64 24.82 -20.49
N ILE A 146 2.17 24.41 -21.66
CA ILE A 146 2.00 25.17 -22.90
C ILE A 146 0.53 25.16 -23.35
N ALA A 147 -0.11 23.98 -23.38
CA ALA A 147 -1.50 23.85 -23.82
C ALA A 147 -2.46 24.64 -22.92
N VAL A 148 -2.33 24.50 -21.60
CA VAL A 148 -3.12 25.24 -20.61
C VAL A 148 -2.87 26.74 -20.72
N GLY A 149 -1.59 27.15 -20.82
CA GLY A 149 -1.22 28.55 -20.95
C GLY A 149 -1.83 29.20 -22.19
N GLN A 150 -1.79 28.53 -23.34
CA GLN A 150 -2.42 29.00 -24.59
C GLN A 150 -3.93 29.11 -24.47
N ALA A 151 -4.58 28.13 -23.84
CA ALA A 151 -6.03 28.12 -23.64
C ALA A 151 -6.51 29.20 -22.65
N LEU A 152 -5.64 29.69 -21.75
CA LEU A 152 -5.95 30.75 -20.81
C LEU A 152 -5.80 32.17 -21.38
N ILE A 153 -5.06 32.37 -22.48
CA ILE A 153 -4.82 33.71 -23.08
C ILE A 153 -6.11 34.53 -23.26
N PRO A 154 -7.19 34.01 -23.85
CA PRO A 154 -8.41 34.80 -24.06
C PRO A 154 -9.06 35.28 -22.77
N TYR A 155 -8.95 34.50 -21.69
CA TYR A 155 -9.48 34.85 -20.38
C TYR A 155 -8.66 35.96 -19.73
N LEU A 156 -7.33 35.92 -19.87
CA LEU A 156 -6.44 36.95 -19.36
C LEU A 156 -6.61 38.28 -20.09
N GLU A 157 -6.86 38.24 -21.40
CA GLU A 157 -7.08 39.43 -22.23
C GLU A 157 -8.43 40.12 -21.95
N SER A 158 -9.40 39.41 -21.38
CA SER A 158 -10.74 39.95 -21.08
C SER A 158 -10.74 41.03 -19.98
N GLY A 159 -9.66 41.14 -19.19
CA GLY A 159 -9.46 42.23 -18.21
C GLY A 159 -10.31 42.17 -16.93
N GLU A 160 -11.37 41.37 -16.89
CA GLU A 160 -12.23 41.13 -15.72
C GLU A 160 -12.24 39.64 -15.38
N TRP A 161 -11.37 39.22 -14.45
CA TRP A 161 -11.33 37.83 -13.99
C TRP A 161 -11.33 37.74 -12.47
N ASP A 162 -12.21 36.88 -11.96
CA ASP A 162 -12.19 36.40 -10.59
C ASP A 162 -11.07 35.35 -10.46
N PRO A 163 -10.09 35.52 -9.54
CA PRO A 163 -9.02 34.55 -9.33
C PRO A 163 -9.52 33.12 -9.10
N ALA A 164 -10.64 32.96 -8.38
CA ALA A 164 -11.20 31.64 -8.12
C ALA A 164 -11.80 31.01 -9.38
N GLN A 165 -12.40 31.82 -10.25
CA GLN A 165 -12.90 31.35 -11.55
C GLN A 165 -11.77 30.94 -12.49
N LEU A 166 -10.71 31.73 -12.58
CA LEU A 166 -9.55 31.44 -13.43
C LEU A 166 -8.88 30.14 -13.01
N GLU A 167 -8.73 29.92 -11.69
CA GLU A 167 -8.18 28.68 -11.15
C GLU A 167 -9.04 27.46 -11.47
N ARG A 168 -10.38 27.58 -11.41
CA ARG A 168 -11.28 26.49 -11.82
C ARG A 168 -11.12 26.15 -13.30
N ILE A 169 -11.02 27.16 -14.17
CA ILE A 169 -10.81 26.96 -15.62
C ILE A 169 -9.46 26.31 -15.87
N ARG A 170 -8.40 26.79 -15.20
CA ARG A 170 -7.07 26.21 -15.28
C ARG A 170 -7.08 24.72 -14.93
N ARG A 171 -7.68 24.35 -13.80
CA ARG A 171 -7.76 22.94 -13.37
C ARG A 171 -8.54 22.06 -14.34
N ASP A 172 -9.60 22.59 -14.95
CA ASP A 172 -10.34 21.87 -15.99
C ASP A 172 -9.48 21.61 -17.23
N LEU A 173 -8.74 22.63 -17.69
CA LEU A 173 -7.80 22.49 -18.81
C LEU A 173 -6.68 21.49 -18.48
N GLU A 174 -6.06 21.60 -17.30
CA GLU A 174 -5.03 20.66 -16.84
C GLU A 174 -5.57 19.23 -16.79
N SER A 175 -6.76 19.01 -16.24
CA SER A 175 -7.39 17.69 -16.21
C SER A 175 -7.58 17.09 -17.61
N ARG A 176 -7.95 17.91 -18.60
CA ARG A 176 -8.18 17.44 -19.98
C ARG A 176 -6.88 17.06 -20.68
N GLU A 177 -5.85 17.90 -20.54
CA GLU A 177 -4.52 17.61 -21.10
C GLU A 177 -3.91 16.36 -20.45
N LEU A 178 -4.06 16.21 -19.14
CA LEU A 178 -3.61 15.02 -18.42
C LEU A 178 -4.33 13.77 -18.92
N LEU A 179 -5.66 13.77 -19.01
CA LEU A 179 -6.41 12.63 -19.54
C LEU A 179 -5.92 12.23 -20.95
N GLY A 180 -5.64 13.22 -21.80
CA GLY A 180 -5.04 13.01 -23.12
C GLY A 180 -3.72 12.22 -23.06
N ILE A 181 -2.84 12.50 -22.09
CA ILE A 181 -1.58 11.75 -21.93
C ILE A 181 -1.83 10.28 -21.58
N PHE A 182 -2.78 10.01 -20.68
CA PHE A 182 -3.10 8.66 -20.24
C PHE A 182 -3.91 7.85 -21.27
N ASP A 183 -4.61 8.52 -22.19
CA ASP A 183 -5.39 7.89 -23.26
C ASP A 183 -4.59 7.75 -24.59
N HIS A 184 -3.66 8.66 -24.90
CA HIS A 184 -2.97 8.74 -26.20
C HIS A 184 -1.53 8.20 -26.23
N GLU A 185 -0.87 7.93 -25.09
CA GLU A 185 0.48 7.36 -25.16
C GLU A 185 0.48 5.91 -25.67
N ALA A 186 0.83 5.80 -26.96
CA ALA A 186 0.95 4.59 -27.77
C ALA A 186 1.62 3.40 -27.03
N GLY A 187 0.82 2.57 -26.37
CA GLY A 187 1.24 1.30 -25.78
C GLY A 187 1.93 1.40 -24.41
N ARG A 188 2.22 2.60 -23.88
CA ARG A 188 2.80 2.74 -22.53
C ARG A 188 1.69 2.95 -21.50
N ARG A 189 1.41 1.91 -20.72
CA ARG A 189 0.58 2.03 -19.51
C ARG A 189 1.30 2.88 -18.47
N LEU A 190 0.92 4.16 -18.36
CA LEU A 190 1.38 5.03 -17.29
C LEU A 190 0.58 4.75 -15.99
N PRO A 191 1.27 4.61 -14.85
CA PRO A 191 0.60 4.50 -13.56
C PRO A 191 -0.07 5.82 -13.18
N MET A 192 -1.26 5.74 -12.58
CA MET A 192 -1.96 6.83 -11.90
C MET A 192 -1.39 7.06 -10.50
N LEU A 193 -1.20 5.96 -9.76
CA LEU A 193 -0.53 5.93 -8.47
C LEU A 193 0.61 4.93 -8.55
N MET A 194 1.76 5.30 -7.99
CA MET A 194 2.89 4.38 -7.83
C MET A 194 3.36 4.37 -6.38
N ASP A 195 3.64 3.18 -5.89
CA ASP A 195 4.32 2.97 -4.62
C ASP A 195 5.83 3.30 -4.76
N SER A 196 6.43 3.90 -3.74
CA SER A 196 7.84 4.28 -3.75
C SER A 196 8.73 3.19 -3.16
N GLN A 197 9.47 2.49 -4.03
CA GLN A 197 10.48 1.51 -3.59
C GLN A 197 11.54 2.10 -2.66
N ASP A 198 11.86 3.39 -2.83
CA ASP A 198 12.90 4.05 -2.03
C ASP A 198 12.44 4.34 -0.59
N ARG A 199 11.13 4.19 -0.29
CA ARG A 199 10.54 4.36 1.05
C ARG A 199 10.49 3.03 1.84
N HIS A 200 10.79 1.91 1.18
CA HIS A 200 10.91 0.62 1.83
C HIS A 200 12.25 0.50 2.59
N PRO A 201 12.31 -0.25 3.72
CA PRO A 201 13.57 -0.54 4.39
C PRO A 201 14.58 -1.18 3.44
N VAL A 202 15.83 -0.69 3.48
CA VAL A 202 16.93 -1.20 2.64
C VAL A 202 17.07 -2.72 2.82
N GLY A 203 16.76 -3.49 1.78
CA GLY A 203 16.86 -4.96 1.75
C GLY A 203 15.52 -5.71 1.68
N ASP A 204 14.38 -5.01 1.72
CA ASP A 204 13.09 -5.61 1.37
C ASP A 204 13.00 -5.89 -0.14
N LEU A 205 12.29 -6.96 -0.49
CA LEU A 205 12.10 -7.45 -1.86
C LEU A 205 10.76 -6.99 -2.44
N VAL A 206 10.03 -6.10 -1.75
CA VAL A 206 8.71 -5.64 -2.18
C VAL A 206 8.83 -4.96 -3.57
N PRO A 207 8.15 -5.50 -4.59
CA PRO A 207 8.15 -4.92 -5.92
C PRO A 207 7.32 -3.63 -5.94
N ARG A 208 7.76 -2.64 -6.72
CA ARG A 208 7.00 -1.41 -6.96
C ARG A 208 5.62 -1.75 -7.52
N ASN A 209 4.57 -1.45 -6.78
CA ASN A 209 3.21 -1.62 -7.25
C ASN A 209 2.70 -0.32 -7.87
N ALA A 210 1.83 -0.45 -8.86
CA ALA A 210 1.25 0.64 -9.60
C ALA A 210 -0.24 0.39 -9.84
N LEU A 211 -1.04 1.45 -9.70
CA LEU A 211 -2.42 1.52 -10.17
C LEU A 211 -2.44 2.22 -11.53
N PHE A 212 -3.22 1.70 -12.48
CA PHE A 212 -3.35 2.27 -13.82
C PHE A 212 -4.72 2.91 -14.05
N ASN A 213 -4.85 3.67 -15.15
CA ASN A 213 -6.05 4.41 -15.51
C ASN A 213 -7.30 3.51 -15.74
N ASP A 214 -7.08 2.23 -16.09
CA ASP A 214 -8.12 1.21 -16.25
C ASP A 214 -8.54 0.54 -14.92
N GLY A 215 -7.96 0.96 -13.79
CA GLY A 215 -8.19 0.39 -12.47
C GLY A 215 -7.40 -0.89 -12.20
N SER A 216 -6.58 -1.35 -13.15
CA SER A 216 -5.70 -2.50 -12.92
C SER A 216 -4.56 -2.13 -11.96
N VAL A 217 -4.09 -3.12 -11.20
CA VAL A 217 -2.94 -2.96 -10.28
C VAL A 217 -1.91 -4.04 -10.57
N ALA A 218 -0.71 -3.63 -10.95
CA ALA A 218 0.38 -4.53 -11.32
C ALA A 218 1.73 -4.08 -10.74
N GLN A 219 2.71 -4.97 -10.79
CA GLN A 219 4.08 -4.62 -10.43
C GLN A 219 4.75 -3.90 -11.61
N MET A 220 5.42 -2.78 -11.35
CA MET A 220 6.10 -1.98 -12.39
C MET A 220 7.11 -2.79 -13.21
N ARG A 221 7.76 -3.80 -12.60
CA ARG A 221 8.74 -4.64 -13.31
C ARG A 221 8.11 -5.52 -14.38
N GLU A 222 6.86 -5.94 -14.20
CA GLU A 222 6.08 -6.70 -15.18
C GLU A 222 5.69 -5.79 -16.35
N THR A 223 5.29 -4.54 -16.06
CA THR A 223 4.90 -3.56 -17.08
C THR A 223 6.05 -3.16 -18.00
N PHE A 224 7.28 -3.00 -17.51
CA PHE A 224 8.43 -2.69 -18.36
C PHE A 224 8.87 -3.87 -19.23
N ALA A 225 8.70 -5.11 -18.76
CA ALA A 225 9.01 -6.31 -19.54
C ALA A 225 7.98 -6.50 -20.68
N GLU A 226 6.70 -6.23 -20.42
CA GLU A 226 5.66 -6.22 -21.47
C GLU A 226 5.91 -5.15 -22.54
N MET A 227 6.56 -4.03 -22.19
CA MET A 227 6.93 -2.97 -23.16
C MET A 227 8.14 -3.32 -24.03
N GLU A 228 9.00 -4.25 -23.61
CA GLU A 228 10.18 -4.69 -24.40
C GLU A 228 9.84 -5.75 -25.46
N ASP A 229 8.78 -6.54 -25.27
CA ASP A 229 8.37 -7.59 -26.21
C ASP A 229 7.49 -7.08 -27.38
N ASP A 230 7.01 -5.83 -27.33
CA ASP A 230 6.08 -5.23 -28.32
C ASP A 230 6.75 -4.19 -29.26
N GLY A 231 8.09 -4.10 -29.27
CA GLY A 231 8.89 -3.18 -30.11
C GLY A 231 9.75 -3.88 -31.16
#